data_AF-A0A1B6MAI9-F1
#
_entry.id   AF-A0A1B6MAI9-F1
#
_cell.length_a   1.000
_cell.length_b   1.000
_cell.length_c   1.000
_cell.angle_alpha   90.00
_cell.angle_beta   90.00
_cell.angle_gamma   90.00
#
_symmetry.space_group_name_H-M   'P 1'
#
loop_
_entity.id
_entity.type
_entity.pdbx_description
1 polymer ?
#
loop_
_entity_poly.entity_id
_entity_poly.type
_entity_poly.pdbx_seq_one_letter_code
_entity_poly.pdbx_strand_id
1 'polypeptide(L)'
;SSLPEWLVVPSSATDPQLLEAARHFRGGRPPLWCWSSPRGATLVRMSDIQPFIADRRSIVVSGGSEILSSFRPDTASWTLPRVKENTMLETVRKSHPRLAQPKVMELNKDVPTPREVQVSFVKLRELCAPENVRQFWVQDSHFLSLLEGSRWLYHASVCLAKAKEAASGLHNEFTVVLQEGDGYDMCCVVASLAQMLIDPHFRTVVGFQSLVQKEWVALGHPFCTRLGHVYNIETQEAPVFLLFLDCVWQLLQQFPADFQMTETYLTTLWDSAHISVFETFLFDCERDRKLAKSEPNNPLTLRPVWDWGEQFSDRDVSLFYNPLYCPPTQLPPPLPVETGVSALQVWSQCYFRFIPSMEIIGGGKPQVDLSCRLLVSQLDRLEREMQYSPPPQASPSPLSQQPTVARVGSFFPFSRRADSGPVAAALLVSSLSLNTSFQSTEGMLDSQSILNAPD
;
A
#
# COMPACT_ATOMS: atom_id res chain seq x y z
N SER A 1 0.94 -21.26 10.68
CA SER A 1 -0.14 -20.76 9.82
C SER A 1 0.03 -19.26 9.69
N SER A 2 -0.10 -18.72 8.49
CA SER A 2 0.04 -17.27 8.20
C SER A 2 -1.29 -16.52 8.22
N LEU A 3 -2.41 -17.23 8.41
CA LEU A 3 -3.76 -16.67 8.49
C LEU A 3 -4.12 -16.19 9.90
N PRO A 4 -5.09 -15.27 10.02
CA PRO A 4 -5.51 -14.75 11.30
C PRO A 4 -6.31 -15.78 12.11
N GLU A 5 -6.51 -15.50 13.40
CA GLU A 5 -7.28 -16.38 14.29
C GLU A 5 -8.74 -16.52 13.86
N TRP A 6 -9.31 -15.46 13.29
CA TRP A 6 -10.71 -15.41 12.88
C TRP A 6 -10.80 -15.17 11.38
N LEU A 7 -11.60 -16.01 10.70
CA LEU A 7 -11.84 -15.93 9.27
C LEU A 7 -13.35 -15.87 9.00
N VAL A 8 -13.72 -15.10 7.98
CA VAL A 8 -15.09 -15.08 7.46
C VAL A 8 -15.20 -16.09 6.33
N VAL A 9 -16.20 -16.97 6.42
CA VAL A 9 -16.46 -18.07 5.49
C VAL A 9 -17.96 -18.23 5.24
N PRO A 10 -18.38 -18.85 4.11
CA PRO A 10 -19.80 -19.13 3.88
C PRO A 10 -20.40 -20.00 5.00
N SER A 11 -21.61 -19.68 5.44
CA SER A 11 -22.33 -20.46 6.47
C SER A 11 -22.59 -21.92 6.08
N SER A 12 -22.53 -22.24 4.79
CA SER A 12 -22.63 -23.61 4.28
C SER A 12 -21.36 -24.44 4.45
N ALA A 13 -20.22 -23.84 4.77
CA ALA A 13 -18.95 -24.51 4.96
C ALA A 13 -18.77 -24.88 6.44
N THR A 14 -18.35 -26.11 6.72
CA THR A 14 -18.04 -26.57 8.09
C THR A 14 -16.55 -26.51 8.38
N ASP A 15 -16.16 -26.35 9.65
CA ASP A 15 -14.74 -26.30 10.04
C ASP A 15 -13.93 -27.53 9.56
N PRO A 16 -14.44 -28.78 9.65
CA PRO A 16 -13.71 -29.93 9.10
C PRO A 16 -13.54 -29.85 7.57
N GLN A 17 -14.52 -29.31 6.84
CA GLN A 17 -14.41 -29.12 5.39
C GLN A 17 -13.35 -28.08 5.04
N LEU A 18 -13.28 -26.98 5.80
CA LEU A 18 -12.29 -25.92 5.59
C LEU A 18 -10.87 -26.37 5.95
N LEU A 19 -10.70 -27.07 7.08
CA LEU A 19 -9.42 -27.62 7.50
C LEU A 19 -8.89 -28.65 6.49
N GLU A 20 -9.77 -29.50 5.97
CA GLU A 20 -9.41 -30.46 4.94
C GLU A 20 -9.10 -29.75 3.62
N ALA A 21 -9.92 -28.78 3.20
CA ALA A 21 -9.67 -28.00 1.98
C ALA A 21 -8.32 -27.30 2.05
N ALA A 22 -7.99 -26.64 3.17
CA ALA A 22 -6.75 -25.90 3.36
C ALA A 22 -5.50 -26.71 3.04
N ARG A 23 -5.49 -28.03 3.29
CA ARG A 23 -4.36 -28.93 2.96
C ARG A 23 -4.07 -29.00 1.46
N HIS A 24 -5.07 -28.75 0.62
CA HIS A 24 -4.94 -28.77 -0.83
C HIS A 24 -4.62 -27.40 -1.42
N PHE A 25 -4.76 -26.31 -0.67
CA PHE A 25 -4.44 -24.96 -1.13
C PHE A 25 -3.00 -24.60 -0.75
N ARG A 26 -2.28 -23.93 -1.65
CA ARG A 26 -0.93 -23.43 -1.35
C ARG A 26 -0.95 -22.52 -0.12
N GLY A 27 0.04 -22.68 0.75
CA GLY A 27 0.12 -21.94 2.01
C GLY A 27 -1.05 -22.14 2.97
N GLY A 28 -1.95 -23.11 2.74
CA GLY A 28 -3.12 -23.32 3.59
C GLY A 28 -4.21 -22.26 3.43
N ARG A 29 -4.35 -21.65 2.25
CA ARG A 29 -5.22 -20.49 1.99
C ARG A 29 -6.41 -20.84 1.09
N PRO A 30 -7.43 -21.54 1.61
CA PRO A 30 -8.70 -21.74 0.89
C PRO A 30 -9.40 -20.39 0.66
N PRO A 31 -10.55 -20.33 -0.02
CA PRO A 31 -11.30 -19.09 -0.22
C PRO A 31 -11.53 -18.28 1.07
N LEU A 32 -11.00 -17.06 1.10
CA LEU A 32 -11.10 -16.09 2.20
C LEU A 32 -11.94 -14.91 1.76
N TRP A 33 -12.86 -14.51 2.63
CA TRP A 33 -13.79 -13.41 2.36
C TRP A 33 -13.13 -12.05 2.55
N CYS A 34 -13.21 -11.18 1.54
CA CYS A 34 -12.65 -9.83 1.58
C CYS A 34 -13.72 -8.76 1.77
N TRP A 35 -14.80 -8.83 0.99
CA TRP A 35 -15.84 -7.78 0.94
C TRP A 35 -17.16 -8.33 0.41
N SER A 36 -18.29 -7.75 0.83
CA SER A 36 -19.61 -8.05 0.27
C SER A 36 -20.45 -6.79 0.05
N SER A 37 -21.22 -6.81 -1.04
CA SER A 37 -22.28 -5.86 -1.32
C SER A 37 -23.53 -6.19 -0.50
N PRO A 38 -24.33 -5.20 -0.10
CA PRO A 38 -25.66 -5.42 0.49
C PRO A 38 -26.59 -6.29 -0.37
N ARG A 39 -26.33 -6.37 -1.68
CA ARG A 39 -27.11 -7.16 -2.64
C ARG A 39 -26.58 -8.59 -2.85
N GLY A 40 -25.49 -8.97 -2.17
CA GLY A 40 -24.99 -10.34 -2.09
C GLY A 40 -23.78 -10.67 -2.98
N ALA A 41 -23.35 -9.76 -3.85
CA ALA A 41 -22.06 -9.90 -4.53
C ALA A 41 -20.91 -9.87 -3.53
N THR A 42 -19.88 -10.67 -3.78
CA THR A 42 -18.77 -10.84 -2.84
C THR A 42 -17.44 -10.86 -3.56
N LEU A 43 -16.43 -10.25 -2.94
CA LEU A 43 -15.03 -10.41 -3.28
C LEU A 43 -14.38 -11.44 -2.36
N VAL A 44 -13.77 -12.45 -2.97
CA VAL A 44 -13.09 -13.55 -2.29
C VAL A 44 -11.69 -13.68 -2.85
N ARG A 45 -10.71 -14.07 -2.04
CA ARG A 45 -9.35 -14.40 -2.48
C ARG A 45 -9.00 -15.83 -2.10
N MET A 46 -8.24 -16.53 -2.92
CA MET A 46 -7.74 -17.86 -2.62
C MET A 46 -6.36 -18.08 -3.24
N SER A 47 -5.59 -19.01 -2.69
CA SER A 47 -4.37 -19.45 -3.34
C SER A 47 -4.67 -20.43 -4.48
N ASP A 48 -3.67 -20.78 -5.26
CA ASP A 48 -3.75 -21.92 -6.17
C ASP A 48 -3.88 -23.23 -5.40
N ILE A 49 -4.44 -24.24 -6.09
CA ILE A 49 -4.40 -25.61 -5.62
C ILE A 49 -2.97 -26.14 -5.69
N GLN A 50 -2.53 -26.87 -4.67
CA GLN A 50 -1.25 -27.55 -4.68
C GLN A 50 -1.23 -28.56 -5.83
N PRO A 51 -0.25 -28.47 -6.75
CA PRO A 51 -0.07 -29.53 -7.73
C PRO A 51 0.22 -30.82 -6.97
N PHE A 52 -0.44 -31.91 -7.38
CA PHE A 52 -0.36 -33.21 -6.71
C PHE A 52 1.10 -33.63 -6.50
N ILE A 53 1.63 -33.55 -5.27
CA ILE A 53 2.93 -34.10 -4.94
C ILE A 53 2.71 -35.58 -4.62
N ALA A 54 3.00 -36.44 -5.59
CA ALA A 54 3.15 -37.88 -5.39
C ALA A 54 4.42 -38.24 -4.59
N ASP A 55 5.04 -37.30 -3.89
CA ASP A 55 6.37 -37.47 -3.31
C ASP A 55 6.33 -37.63 -1.79
N ARG A 56 6.52 -38.88 -1.39
CA ARG A 56 6.85 -39.28 -0.03
C ARG A 56 8.25 -38.77 0.30
N ARG A 57 8.36 -37.56 0.88
CA ARG A 57 9.41 -37.09 1.82
C ARG A 57 9.60 -35.59 1.64
N SER A 58 9.09 -34.80 2.58
CA SER A 58 9.69 -33.54 3.10
C SER A 58 8.63 -32.64 3.75
N ILE A 59 7.85 -33.18 4.68
CA ILE A 59 7.38 -32.33 5.77
C ILE A 59 8.45 -32.46 6.85
N VAL A 60 9.52 -31.69 6.71
CA VAL A 60 10.40 -31.41 7.84
C VAL A 60 9.65 -30.37 8.67
N VAL A 61 8.86 -30.84 9.63
CA VAL A 61 8.50 -30.00 10.77
C VAL A 61 9.79 -29.72 11.50
N SER A 62 10.24 -28.46 11.49
CA SER A 62 11.29 -28.02 12.39
C SER A 62 10.77 -28.13 13.81
N GLY A 63 11.25 -29.13 14.55
CA GLY A 63 11.02 -29.32 15.98
C GLY A 63 10.11 -30.51 16.30
N GLY A 64 10.71 -31.58 16.83
CA GLY A 64 10.00 -32.64 17.56
C GLY A 64 10.17 -34.04 16.97
N SER A 65 10.83 -34.90 17.74
CA SER A 65 11.15 -36.30 17.47
C SER A 65 9.91 -37.21 17.36
N GLU A 66 10.03 -38.19 16.45
CA GLU A 66 9.45 -39.54 16.44
C GLU A 66 8.00 -39.79 16.90
N ILE A 67 7.08 -39.92 15.93
CA ILE A 67 6.08 -41.00 15.91
C ILE A 67 5.86 -41.44 14.45
N LEU A 68 6.59 -42.47 14.00
CA LEU A 68 6.32 -43.17 12.75
C LEU A 68 6.05 -44.64 13.04
N SER A 69 4.79 -44.99 13.30
CA SER A 69 4.30 -46.33 12.97
C SER A 69 2.77 -46.33 12.84
N SER A 70 2.32 -46.98 11.76
CA SER A 70 0.92 -47.27 11.40
C SER A 70 0.03 -46.10 10.93
N PHE A 71 0.21 -45.71 9.67
CA PHE A 71 -0.93 -45.26 8.86
C PHE A 71 -0.99 -46.11 7.60
N ARG A 72 -1.99 -47.01 7.53
CA ARG A 72 -2.36 -47.71 6.29
C ARG A 72 -3.08 -46.69 5.39
N PRO A 73 -2.74 -46.59 4.09
CA PRO A 73 -3.45 -45.68 3.20
C PRO A 73 -4.80 -46.30 2.83
N ASP A 74 -5.88 -45.83 3.45
CA ASP A 74 -7.24 -46.11 2.97
C ASP A 74 -7.44 -45.42 1.63
N THR A 75 -7.80 -46.21 0.62
CA THR A 75 -7.99 -45.84 -0.78
C THR A 75 -9.18 -44.90 -1.04
N ALA A 76 -9.90 -44.46 -0.01
CA ALA A 76 -11.06 -43.57 -0.11
C ALA A 76 -10.72 -42.05 -0.01
N SER A 77 -9.49 -41.67 0.35
CA SER A 77 -9.10 -40.27 0.62
C SER A 77 -8.44 -39.54 -0.58
N TRP A 78 -8.60 -40.04 -1.80
CA TRP A 78 -7.96 -39.47 -3.00
C TRP A 78 -8.92 -38.62 -3.87
N THR A 79 -9.69 -37.72 -3.25
CA THR A 79 -10.42 -36.72 -4.05
C THR A 79 -9.40 -35.81 -4.75
N LEU A 80 -9.41 -35.78 -6.10
CA LEU A 80 -8.48 -34.96 -6.88
C LEU A 80 -8.46 -33.50 -6.37
N PRO A 81 -7.31 -32.80 -6.37
CA PRO A 81 -7.20 -31.42 -5.91
C PRO A 81 -8.27 -30.48 -6.51
N ARG A 82 -8.61 -30.66 -7.80
CA ARG A 82 -9.69 -29.93 -8.49
C ARG A 82 -11.08 -30.16 -7.90
N VAL A 83 -11.36 -31.34 -7.33
CA VAL A 83 -12.64 -31.62 -6.66
C VAL A 83 -12.77 -30.78 -5.40
N LYS A 84 -11.68 -30.60 -4.64
CA LYS A 84 -11.67 -29.77 -3.43
C LYS A 84 -11.86 -28.29 -3.77
N GLU A 85 -11.18 -27.81 -4.81
CA GLU A 85 -11.37 -26.46 -5.35
C GLU A 85 -12.83 -26.20 -5.74
N ASN A 86 -13.40 -27.08 -6.58
CA ASN A 86 -14.80 -26.98 -6.99
C ASN A 86 -15.77 -27.05 -5.81
N THR A 87 -15.47 -27.85 -4.79
CA THR A 87 -16.28 -27.94 -3.57
C THR A 87 -16.28 -26.60 -2.83
N MET A 88 -15.12 -25.95 -2.69
CA MET A 88 -15.04 -24.65 -2.04
C MET A 88 -15.69 -23.54 -2.88
N LEU A 89 -15.49 -23.54 -4.21
CA LEU A 89 -16.18 -22.61 -5.10
C LEU A 89 -17.71 -22.80 -5.04
N GLU A 90 -18.19 -24.03 -4.86
CA GLU A 90 -19.61 -24.32 -4.66
C GLU A 90 -20.13 -23.76 -3.33
N THR A 91 -19.33 -23.76 -2.25
CA THR A 91 -19.71 -23.07 -1.01
C THR A 91 -19.81 -21.55 -1.19
N VAL A 92 -18.87 -20.96 -1.95
CA VAL A 92 -18.90 -19.53 -2.32
C VAL A 92 -20.11 -19.20 -3.20
N ARG A 93 -20.47 -20.10 -4.12
CA ARG A 93 -21.67 -19.95 -4.96
C ARG A 93 -22.95 -19.94 -4.11
N LYS A 94 -23.03 -20.81 -3.11
CA LYS A 94 -24.19 -20.93 -2.22
C LYS A 94 -24.44 -19.71 -1.34
N SER A 95 -23.40 -18.93 -1.03
CA SER A 95 -23.56 -17.66 -0.30
C SER A 95 -24.18 -16.54 -1.14
N HIS A 96 -24.21 -16.65 -2.47
CA HIS A 96 -24.84 -15.63 -3.31
C HIS A 96 -26.37 -15.85 -3.37
N PRO A 97 -27.23 -14.83 -3.16
CA PRO A 97 -28.70 -15.01 -3.13
C PRO A 97 -29.30 -15.67 -4.38
N ARG A 98 -28.76 -15.32 -5.56
CA ARG A 98 -29.15 -15.89 -6.86
C ARG A 98 -28.43 -17.20 -7.23
N LEU A 99 -27.55 -17.71 -6.37
CA LEU A 99 -26.68 -18.87 -6.64
C LEU A 99 -25.88 -18.74 -7.95
N ALA A 100 -25.56 -17.51 -8.34
CA ALA A 100 -24.83 -17.19 -9.57
C ALA A 100 -23.41 -17.75 -9.49
N GLN A 101 -22.90 -18.30 -10.60
CA GLN A 101 -21.54 -18.84 -10.61
C GLN A 101 -20.51 -17.74 -10.31
N PRO A 102 -19.55 -17.99 -9.40
CA PRO A 102 -18.48 -17.05 -9.14
C PRO A 102 -17.59 -16.89 -10.37
N LYS A 103 -17.16 -15.67 -10.64
CA LYS A 103 -16.17 -15.36 -11.67
C LYS A 103 -14.78 -15.51 -11.05
N VAL A 104 -14.07 -16.55 -11.45
CA VAL A 104 -12.67 -16.77 -11.04
C VAL A 104 -11.75 -15.94 -11.92
N MET A 105 -10.95 -15.09 -11.29
CA MET A 105 -9.94 -14.25 -11.93
C MET A 105 -8.55 -14.80 -11.59
N GLU A 106 -7.95 -15.51 -12.53
CA GLU A 106 -6.58 -16.02 -12.42
C GLU A 106 -5.57 -14.87 -12.58
N LEU A 107 -4.88 -14.53 -11.50
CA LEU A 107 -3.95 -13.39 -11.48
C LEU A 107 -2.57 -13.75 -12.04
N ASN A 108 -2.11 -14.98 -11.84
CA ASN A 108 -0.74 -15.42 -12.19
C ASN A 108 -0.32 -15.18 -13.65
N LYS A 109 -1.26 -15.02 -14.59
CA LYS A 109 -0.98 -14.80 -16.01
C LYS A 109 -0.93 -13.33 -16.39
N ASP A 110 -1.68 -12.50 -15.66
CA ASP A 110 -1.99 -11.16 -16.10
C ASP A 110 -1.22 -10.11 -15.30
N VAL A 111 -1.08 -10.27 -13.98
CA VAL A 111 -0.34 -9.36 -13.09
C VAL A 111 1.11 -9.83 -12.88
N PRO A 112 2.04 -8.92 -12.53
CA PRO A 112 3.43 -9.29 -12.30
C PRO A 112 3.60 -10.22 -11.10
N THR A 113 4.57 -11.11 -11.18
CA THR A 113 5.10 -11.84 -10.04
C THR A 113 5.89 -10.91 -9.10
N PRO A 114 6.06 -11.24 -7.81
CA PRO A 114 6.90 -10.45 -6.91
C PRO A 114 8.33 -10.27 -7.44
N ARG A 115 8.88 -11.25 -8.16
CA ARG A 115 10.20 -11.15 -8.80
C ARG A 115 10.24 -10.07 -9.88
N GLU A 116 9.21 -10.01 -10.71
CA GLU A 116 9.11 -8.99 -11.77
C GLU A 116 8.94 -7.60 -11.17
N VAL A 117 8.15 -7.46 -10.09
CA VAL A 117 8.04 -6.20 -9.33
C VAL A 117 9.40 -5.77 -8.78
N GLN A 118 10.18 -6.69 -8.20
CA GLN A 118 11.51 -6.38 -7.69
C GLN A 118 12.46 -5.92 -8.78
N VAL A 119 12.53 -6.64 -9.90
CA VAL A 119 13.38 -6.26 -11.04
C VAL A 119 12.95 -4.91 -11.62
N SER A 120 11.64 -4.68 -11.73
CA SER A 120 11.08 -3.41 -12.21
C SER A 120 11.45 -2.25 -11.29
N PHE A 121 11.29 -2.44 -9.98
CA PHE A 121 11.63 -1.44 -8.98
C PHE A 121 13.12 -1.10 -8.96
N VAL A 122 14.01 -2.10 -9.04
CA VAL A 122 15.46 -1.86 -9.08
C VAL A 122 15.83 -0.94 -10.25
N LYS A 123 15.28 -1.19 -11.44
CA LYS A 123 15.50 -0.33 -12.61
C LYS A 123 14.94 1.08 -12.42
N LEU A 124 13.73 1.20 -11.85
CA LEU A 124 13.15 2.52 -11.55
C LEU A 124 14.00 3.28 -10.53
N ARG A 125 14.46 2.60 -9.47
CA ARG A 125 15.31 3.18 -8.43
C ARG A 125 16.62 3.69 -9.02
N GLU A 126 17.29 2.91 -9.87
CA GLU A 126 18.52 3.32 -10.56
C GLU A 126 18.33 4.57 -11.44
N LEU A 127 17.14 4.74 -12.02
CA LEU A 127 16.77 5.95 -12.75
C LEU A 127 16.54 7.15 -11.81
N CYS A 128 16.07 6.90 -10.59
CA CYS A 128 15.71 7.94 -9.61
C CYS A 128 16.81 8.25 -8.58
N ALA A 129 17.96 7.56 -8.65
CA ALA A 129 19.09 7.73 -7.74
C ALA A 129 20.41 7.84 -8.51
N PRO A 130 20.59 8.89 -9.33
CA PRO A 130 21.85 9.12 -10.03
C PRO A 130 22.99 9.36 -9.03
N GLU A 131 24.16 8.75 -9.25
CA GLU A 131 25.32 8.89 -8.36
C GLU A 131 25.89 10.31 -8.38
N ASN A 132 25.74 11.02 -9.50
CA ASN A 132 26.23 12.37 -9.68
C ASN A 132 25.42 13.14 -10.73
N VAL A 133 25.63 14.46 -10.77
CA VAL A 133 24.91 15.37 -11.67
C VAL A 133 25.17 15.07 -13.15
N ARG A 134 26.35 14.57 -13.52
CA ARG A 134 26.64 14.22 -14.93
C ARG A 134 25.80 13.03 -15.37
N GLN A 135 25.71 11.99 -14.55
CA GLN A 135 24.88 10.82 -14.81
C GLN A 135 23.40 11.20 -14.90
N PHE A 136 22.93 12.08 -14.01
CA PHE A 136 21.56 12.61 -14.06
C PHE A 136 21.21 13.18 -15.44
N TRP A 137 22.02 14.09 -15.99
CA TRP A 137 21.74 14.71 -17.29
C TRP A 137 21.81 13.72 -18.47
N VAL A 138 22.63 12.69 -18.39
CA VAL A 138 22.68 11.61 -19.40
C VAL A 138 21.43 10.73 -19.33
N GLN A 139 20.95 10.43 -18.13
CA GLN A 139 19.71 9.66 -17.94
C GLN A 139 18.49 10.48 -18.37
N ASP A 140 18.46 11.78 -18.06
CA ASP A 140 17.36 12.70 -18.39
C ASP A 140 17.06 12.72 -19.90
N SER A 141 18.09 12.77 -20.75
CA SER A 141 17.91 12.75 -22.22
C SER A 141 17.28 11.47 -22.77
N HIS A 142 17.29 10.38 -21.99
CA HIS A 142 16.69 9.09 -22.34
C HIS A 142 15.62 8.65 -21.33
N PHE A 143 15.12 9.58 -20.50
CA PHE A 143 14.31 9.27 -19.32
C PHE A 143 13.08 8.41 -19.65
N LEU A 144 12.31 8.81 -20.67
CA LEU A 144 11.08 8.10 -21.04
C LEU A 144 11.35 6.66 -21.50
N SER A 145 12.41 6.42 -22.26
CA SER A 145 12.79 5.07 -22.70
C SER A 145 13.30 4.20 -21.54
N LEU A 146 14.04 4.79 -20.61
CA LEU A 146 14.50 4.09 -19.40
C LEU A 146 13.33 3.76 -18.47
N LEU A 147 12.39 4.69 -18.31
CA LEU A 147 11.15 4.50 -17.56
C LEU A 147 10.30 3.39 -18.16
N GLU A 148 10.10 3.37 -19.49
CA GLU A 148 9.42 2.28 -20.19
C GLU A 148 10.14 0.93 -19.97
N GLY A 149 11.49 0.93 -20.08
CA GLY A 149 12.33 -0.24 -19.83
C GLY A 149 12.27 -0.79 -18.39
N SER A 150 11.87 0.05 -17.42
CA SER A 150 11.60 -0.39 -16.04
C SER A 150 10.32 -1.21 -15.92
N ARG A 151 9.33 -0.98 -16.79
CA ARG A 151 7.97 -1.55 -16.73
C ARG A 151 7.15 -1.21 -15.48
N TRP A 152 7.61 -0.30 -14.63
CA TRP A 152 6.93 0.00 -13.36
C TRP A 152 5.49 0.50 -13.57
N LEU A 153 5.32 1.50 -14.46
CA LEU A 153 3.99 2.03 -14.80
C LEU A 153 3.13 0.99 -15.53
N TYR A 154 3.74 0.07 -16.28
CA TYR A 154 3.01 -1.04 -16.90
C TYR A 154 2.44 -1.99 -15.84
N HIS A 155 3.21 -2.33 -14.81
CA HIS A 155 2.74 -3.13 -13.69
C HIS A 155 1.60 -2.46 -12.92
N ALA A 156 1.71 -1.16 -12.63
CA ALA A 156 0.62 -0.40 -12.01
C ALA A 156 -0.64 -0.39 -12.89
N SER A 157 -0.49 -0.15 -14.19
CA SER A 157 -1.56 -0.16 -15.21
C SER A 157 -2.33 -1.49 -15.21
N VAL A 158 -1.62 -2.61 -15.22
CA VAL A 158 -2.22 -3.95 -15.20
C VAL A 158 -2.94 -4.24 -13.88
N CYS A 159 -2.37 -3.87 -12.74
CA CYS A 159 -3.03 -4.02 -11.43
C CYS A 159 -4.33 -3.22 -11.36
N LEU A 160 -4.32 -1.97 -11.83
CA LEU A 160 -5.51 -1.12 -11.92
C LEU A 160 -6.56 -1.69 -12.88
N ALA A 161 -6.14 -2.23 -14.03
CA ALA A 161 -7.04 -2.88 -14.99
C ALA A 161 -7.77 -4.08 -14.37
N LYS A 162 -7.05 -4.93 -13.63
CA LYS A 162 -7.65 -6.08 -12.94
C LYS A 162 -8.55 -5.67 -11.79
N ALA A 163 -8.18 -4.64 -11.03
CA ALA A 163 -9.04 -4.08 -10.00
C ALA A 163 -10.35 -3.50 -10.59
N LYS A 164 -10.26 -2.81 -11.74
CA LYS A 164 -11.42 -2.29 -12.48
C LYS A 164 -12.33 -3.40 -12.98
N GLU A 165 -11.76 -4.49 -13.51
CA GLU A 165 -12.51 -5.68 -13.92
C GLU A 165 -13.25 -6.31 -12.73
N ALA A 166 -12.56 -6.51 -11.61
CA ALA A 166 -13.15 -7.05 -10.39
C ALA A 166 -14.26 -6.16 -9.84
N ALA A 167 -14.03 -4.85 -9.72
CA ALA A 167 -15.03 -3.87 -9.27
C ALA A 167 -16.26 -3.83 -10.19
N SER A 168 -16.05 -3.92 -11.51
CA SER A 168 -17.15 -4.01 -12.49
C SER A 168 -17.94 -5.31 -12.33
N GLY A 169 -17.28 -6.43 -12.05
CA GLY A 169 -17.95 -7.69 -11.73
C GLY A 169 -18.83 -7.59 -10.50
N LEU A 170 -18.30 -7.02 -9.42
CA LEU A 170 -19.02 -6.81 -8.16
C LEU A 170 -20.21 -5.86 -8.33
N HIS A 171 -20.04 -4.76 -9.06
CA HIS A 171 -21.11 -3.80 -9.33
C HIS A 171 -22.25 -4.41 -10.16
N ASN A 172 -21.93 -5.34 -11.06
CA ASN A 172 -22.92 -6.11 -11.82
C ASN A 172 -23.50 -7.30 -11.04
N GLU A 173 -23.31 -7.30 -9.72
CA GLU A 173 -23.84 -8.29 -8.78
C GLU A 173 -23.33 -9.72 -9.04
N PHE A 174 -22.05 -9.86 -9.40
CA PHE A 174 -21.35 -11.14 -9.46
C PHE A 174 -20.39 -11.30 -8.30
N THR A 175 -20.28 -12.52 -7.77
CA THR A 175 -19.18 -12.89 -6.89
C THR A 175 -17.89 -13.02 -7.71
N VAL A 176 -16.82 -12.39 -7.26
CA VAL A 176 -15.49 -12.40 -7.88
C VAL A 176 -14.53 -13.12 -6.95
N VAL A 177 -13.83 -14.12 -7.48
CA VAL A 177 -12.81 -14.90 -6.75
C VAL A 177 -11.45 -14.61 -7.36
N LEU A 178 -10.58 -13.93 -6.63
CA LEU A 178 -9.19 -13.69 -7.01
C LEU A 178 -8.36 -14.92 -6.68
N GLN A 179 -7.61 -15.41 -7.66
CA GLN A 179 -6.76 -16.59 -7.50
C GLN A 179 -5.33 -16.27 -7.90
N GLU A 180 -4.38 -16.50 -6.99
CA GLU A 180 -2.94 -16.29 -7.16
C GLU A 180 -2.18 -17.48 -6.57
N GLY A 181 -0.96 -17.75 -7.02
CA GLY A 181 -0.05 -18.78 -6.52
C GLY A 181 -0.17 -19.03 -5.02
N ASP A 182 0.26 -18.07 -4.19
CA ASP A 182 0.14 -18.20 -2.73
C ASP A 182 -1.00 -17.34 -2.13
N GLY A 183 -1.61 -16.44 -2.91
CA GLY A 183 -2.78 -15.66 -2.48
C GLY A 183 -2.53 -14.56 -1.44
N TYR A 184 -1.29 -14.06 -1.32
CA TYR A 184 -0.93 -13.01 -0.35
C TYR A 184 -0.13 -11.82 -0.93
N ASP A 185 0.13 -11.78 -2.24
CA ASP A 185 0.84 -10.67 -2.89
C ASP A 185 -0.13 -9.88 -3.78
N MET A 186 -0.29 -10.27 -5.05
CA MET A 186 -1.16 -9.58 -6.00
C MET A 186 -2.64 -9.74 -5.68
N CYS A 187 -3.05 -10.81 -4.99
CA CYS A 187 -4.40 -10.89 -4.43
C CYS A 187 -4.67 -9.71 -3.49
N CYS A 188 -3.71 -9.30 -2.65
CA CYS A 188 -3.86 -8.14 -1.76
C CYS A 188 -3.97 -6.84 -2.55
N VAL A 189 -3.14 -6.66 -3.59
CA VAL A 189 -3.16 -5.49 -4.47
C VAL A 189 -4.53 -5.34 -5.14
N VAL A 190 -4.96 -6.36 -5.87
CA VAL A 190 -6.20 -6.32 -6.66
C VAL A 190 -7.43 -6.24 -5.73
N ALA A 191 -7.43 -6.98 -4.61
CA ALA A 191 -8.55 -6.93 -3.66
C ALA A 191 -8.71 -5.56 -3.02
N SER A 192 -7.60 -4.93 -2.62
CA SER A 192 -7.61 -3.62 -1.98
C SER A 192 -8.04 -2.54 -2.96
N LEU A 193 -7.48 -2.54 -4.18
CA LEU A 193 -7.85 -1.57 -5.21
C LEU A 193 -9.33 -1.74 -5.61
N ALA A 194 -9.81 -2.95 -5.86
CA ALA A 194 -11.20 -3.19 -6.23
C ALA A 194 -12.18 -2.65 -5.16
N GLN A 195 -11.87 -2.84 -3.88
CA GLN A 195 -12.61 -2.29 -2.75
C GLN A 195 -12.61 -0.75 -2.76
N MET A 196 -11.47 -0.11 -3.00
CA MET A 196 -11.39 1.35 -3.11
C MET A 196 -12.16 1.90 -4.32
N LEU A 197 -12.23 1.15 -5.43
CA LEU A 197 -12.99 1.55 -6.61
C LEU A 197 -14.50 1.52 -6.35
N ILE A 198 -15.01 0.53 -5.62
CA ILE A 198 -16.46 0.31 -5.42
C ILE A 198 -17.02 0.94 -4.15
N ASP A 199 -16.24 1.05 -3.08
CA ASP A 199 -16.72 1.44 -1.75
C ASP A 199 -15.99 2.70 -1.25
N PRO A 200 -16.70 3.85 -1.17
CA PRO A 200 -16.12 5.11 -0.70
C PRO A 200 -15.57 5.08 0.72
N HIS A 201 -16.02 4.14 1.56
CA HIS A 201 -15.50 4.01 2.92
C HIS A 201 -13.97 3.87 2.91
N PHE A 202 -13.43 3.04 2.01
CA PHE A 202 -11.99 2.80 1.91
C PHE A 202 -11.19 3.96 1.30
N ARG A 203 -11.85 5.04 0.87
CA ARG A 203 -11.22 6.29 0.43
C ARG A 203 -11.05 7.31 1.57
N THR A 204 -11.63 7.03 2.73
CA THR A 204 -11.35 7.75 3.98
C THR A 204 -10.03 7.28 4.58
N VAL A 205 -9.38 8.10 5.41
CA VAL A 205 -8.15 7.71 6.12
C VAL A 205 -8.40 6.47 6.97
N VAL A 206 -9.46 6.47 7.79
CA VAL A 206 -9.81 5.34 8.66
C VAL A 206 -10.15 4.08 7.87
N GLY A 207 -10.90 4.22 6.78
CA GLY A 207 -11.24 3.09 5.92
C GLY A 207 -10.02 2.50 5.23
N PHE A 208 -9.11 3.33 4.73
CA PHE A 208 -7.85 2.87 4.14
C PHE A 208 -6.94 2.16 5.15
N GLN A 209 -6.83 2.68 6.37
CA GLN A 209 -6.10 2.01 7.45
C GLN A 209 -6.70 0.63 7.75
N SER A 210 -8.03 0.57 7.85
CA SER A 210 -8.77 -0.68 8.05
C SER A 210 -8.57 -1.66 6.89
N LEU A 211 -8.53 -1.15 5.66
CA LEU A 211 -8.26 -1.95 4.46
C LEU A 211 -6.85 -2.54 4.49
N VAL A 212 -5.81 -1.74 4.78
CA VAL A 212 -4.43 -2.22 4.91
C VAL A 212 -4.31 -3.23 6.04
N GLN A 213 -4.88 -2.92 7.20
CA GLN A 213 -4.85 -3.82 8.36
C GLN A 213 -5.54 -5.15 8.06
N LYS A 214 -6.67 -5.13 7.33
CA LYS A 214 -7.42 -6.33 6.98
C LYS A 214 -6.75 -7.13 5.86
N GLU A 215 -6.57 -6.54 4.68
CA GLU A 215 -6.15 -7.25 3.46
C GLU A 215 -4.67 -7.61 3.43
N TRP A 216 -3.82 -6.79 4.07
CA TRP A 216 -2.38 -6.97 4.05
C TRP A 216 -1.89 -7.59 5.35
N VAL A 217 -2.17 -6.95 6.48
CA VAL A 217 -1.55 -7.31 7.76
C VAL A 217 -2.18 -8.58 8.34
N ALA A 218 -3.48 -8.56 8.66
CA ALA A 218 -4.18 -9.69 9.27
C ALA A 218 -4.18 -10.92 8.36
N LEU A 219 -4.36 -10.66 7.07
CA LEU A 219 -4.44 -11.67 6.04
C LEU A 219 -3.05 -12.17 5.55
N GLY A 220 -1.97 -11.72 6.19
CA GLY A 220 -0.65 -12.35 6.17
C GLY A 220 0.16 -12.11 4.89
N HIS A 221 0.14 -10.88 4.36
CA HIS A 221 1.17 -10.43 3.44
C HIS A 221 2.52 -10.43 4.18
N PRO A 222 3.57 -11.09 3.65
CA PRO A 222 4.81 -11.28 4.36
C PRO A 222 5.69 -10.03 4.31
N PHE A 223 5.32 -8.98 5.06
CA PHE A 223 6.01 -7.69 5.07
C PHE A 223 7.49 -7.79 5.46
N CYS A 224 7.84 -8.55 6.51
CA CYS A 224 9.21 -8.69 6.97
C CYS A 224 10.10 -9.31 5.87
N THR A 225 9.58 -10.35 5.21
CA THR A 225 10.26 -11.01 4.08
C THR A 225 10.33 -10.11 2.84
N ARG A 226 9.23 -9.46 2.46
CA ARG A 226 9.12 -8.67 1.22
C ARG A 226 9.90 -7.36 1.27
N LEU A 227 9.97 -6.74 2.45
CA LEU A 227 10.71 -5.50 2.70
C LEU A 227 12.16 -5.74 3.11
N GLY A 228 12.60 -6.99 3.28
CA GLY A 228 13.98 -7.32 3.64
C GLY A 228 14.37 -6.83 5.03
N HIS A 229 13.44 -6.81 6.00
CA HIS A 229 13.74 -6.36 7.38
C HIS A 229 14.79 -7.25 8.06
N VAL A 230 14.84 -8.52 7.68
CA VAL A 230 15.87 -9.48 8.08
C VAL A 230 16.51 -10.03 6.83
N TYR A 231 17.82 -9.79 6.67
CA TYR A 231 18.57 -10.27 5.52
C TYR A 231 18.57 -11.79 5.47
N ASN A 232 18.13 -12.35 4.34
CA ASN A 232 18.21 -13.77 4.05
C ASN A 232 18.45 -13.97 2.54
N ILE A 233 19.41 -14.82 2.18
CA ILE A 233 19.78 -15.08 0.77
C ILE A 233 18.64 -15.76 0.02
N GLU A 234 17.77 -16.47 0.72
CA GLU A 234 16.63 -17.20 0.16
C GLU A 234 15.35 -16.35 0.07
N THR A 235 15.31 -15.16 0.70
CA THR A 235 14.11 -14.32 0.69
C THR A 235 13.95 -13.58 -0.62
N GLN A 236 12.73 -13.66 -1.15
CA GLN A 236 12.32 -12.90 -2.32
C GLN A 236 11.79 -11.53 -1.89
N GLU A 237 12.71 -10.57 -1.77
CA GLU A 237 12.36 -9.14 -1.61
C GLU A 237 11.56 -8.67 -2.82
N ALA A 238 10.50 -7.90 -2.56
CA ALA A 238 9.71 -7.25 -3.59
C ALA A 238 8.83 -6.15 -2.97
N PRO A 239 8.85 -4.92 -3.50
CA PRO A 239 8.08 -3.80 -2.96
C PRO A 239 6.63 -3.84 -3.47
N VAL A 240 5.94 -4.96 -3.23
CA VAL A 240 4.54 -5.19 -3.64
C VAL A 240 3.62 -4.17 -2.97
N PHE A 241 3.88 -3.85 -1.70
CA PHE A 241 3.13 -2.80 -1.00
C PHE A 241 3.34 -1.42 -1.62
N LEU A 242 4.56 -1.09 -2.08
CA LEU A 242 4.80 0.16 -2.80
C LEU A 242 4.05 0.22 -4.13
N LEU A 243 4.00 -0.90 -4.88
CA LEU A 243 3.23 -0.99 -6.12
C LEU A 243 1.74 -0.70 -5.86
N PHE A 244 1.19 -1.22 -4.76
CA PHE A 244 -0.16 -0.89 -4.32
C PHE A 244 -0.31 0.60 -4.00
N LEU A 245 0.60 1.18 -3.21
CA LEU A 245 0.55 2.60 -2.86
C LEU A 245 0.66 3.50 -4.11
N ASP A 246 1.48 3.13 -5.09
CA ASP A 246 1.56 3.83 -6.38
C ASP A 246 0.21 3.75 -7.10
N CYS A 247 -0.40 2.56 -7.21
CA CYS A 247 -1.74 2.44 -7.78
C CYS A 247 -2.77 3.34 -7.07
N VAL A 248 -2.73 3.43 -5.74
CA VAL A 248 -3.59 4.34 -4.97
C VAL A 248 -3.27 5.80 -5.30
N TRP A 249 -1.99 6.15 -5.43
CA TRP A 249 -1.57 7.48 -5.85
C TRP A 249 -2.07 7.83 -7.26
N GLN A 250 -2.07 6.89 -8.21
CA GLN A 250 -2.68 7.10 -9.53
C GLN A 250 -4.17 7.43 -9.41
N LEU A 251 -4.89 6.76 -8.51
CA LEU A 251 -6.30 7.08 -8.22
C LEU A 251 -6.46 8.49 -7.61
N LEU A 252 -5.56 8.90 -6.71
CA LEU A 252 -5.55 10.27 -6.18
C LEU A 252 -5.37 11.32 -7.30
N GLN A 253 -4.52 11.06 -8.29
CA GLN A 253 -4.31 11.99 -9.41
C GLN A 253 -5.54 12.08 -10.33
N GLN A 254 -6.22 10.97 -10.57
CA GLN A 254 -7.41 10.93 -11.44
C GLN A 254 -8.68 11.47 -10.73
N PHE A 255 -8.79 11.29 -9.41
CA PHE A 255 -9.98 11.63 -8.63
C PHE A 255 -9.64 12.44 -7.36
N PRO A 256 -9.15 13.69 -7.51
CA PRO A 256 -8.60 14.47 -6.39
C PRO A 256 -9.61 14.87 -5.31
N ALA A 257 -10.92 14.74 -5.54
CA ALA A 257 -11.97 15.04 -4.55
C ALA A 257 -12.56 13.78 -3.88
N ASP A 258 -12.25 12.58 -4.38
CA ASP A 258 -12.85 11.32 -3.92
C ASP A 258 -12.09 10.67 -2.75
N PHE A 259 -10.90 11.16 -2.42
CA PHE A 259 -10.03 10.58 -1.40
C PHE A 259 -9.71 11.59 -0.30
N GLN A 260 -9.82 11.12 0.94
CA GLN A 260 -9.50 11.91 2.13
C GLN A 260 -8.00 11.97 2.41
N MET A 261 -7.24 10.97 1.99
CA MET A 261 -5.79 10.93 2.18
C MET A 261 -5.06 11.67 1.06
N THR A 262 -3.91 12.26 1.38
CA THR A 262 -3.05 12.97 0.42
C THR A 262 -1.90 12.09 -0.08
N GLU A 263 -1.19 12.57 -1.10
CA GLU A 263 0.09 12.01 -1.53
C GLU A 263 1.10 11.92 -0.37
N THR A 264 1.16 12.96 0.48
CA THR A 264 2.03 13.00 1.67
C THR A 264 1.74 11.84 2.62
N TYR A 265 0.46 11.50 2.83
CA TYR A 265 0.08 10.35 3.67
C TYR A 265 0.65 9.05 3.11
N LEU A 266 0.48 8.81 1.80
CA LEU A 266 0.97 7.58 1.16
C LEU A 266 2.49 7.49 1.18
N THR A 267 3.19 8.59 0.91
CA THR A 267 4.66 8.64 0.96
C THR A 267 5.17 8.40 2.38
N THR A 268 4.55 9.00 3.39
CA THR A 268 4.93 8.82 4.80
C THR A 268 4.66 7.40 5.28
N LEU A 269 3.57 6.78 4.81
CA LEU A 269 3.26 5.38 5.12
C LEU A 269 4.29 4.42 4.52
N TRP A 270 4.74 4.67 3.29
CA TRP A 270 5.81 3.89 2.67
C TRP A 270 7.12 3.99 3.46
N ASP A 271 7.50 5.21 3.86
CA ASP A 271 8.70 5.40 4.69
C ASP A 271 8.57 4.64 6.01
N SER A 272 7.41 4.76 6.66
CA SER A 272 7.12 4.09 7.93
C SER A 272 7.13 2.56 7.84
N ALA A 273 6.91 1.98 6.66
CA ALA A 273 7.01 0.53 6.45
C ALA A 273 8.43 -0.01 6.61
N HIS A 274 9.45 0.85 6.50
CA HIS A 274 10.86 0.49 6.70
C HIS A 274 11.37 0.82 8.10
N ILE A 275 10.58 1.53 8.90
CA ILE A 275 10.93 1.88 10.27
C ILE A 275 10.46 0.74 11.17
N SER A 276 11.39 0.07 11.84
CA SER A 276 11.11 -1.04 12.78
C SER A 276 10.53 -0.60 14.13
N VAL A 277 10.12 0.68 14.26
CA VAL A 277 9.47 1.23 15.46
C VAL A 277 8.00 0.81 15.55
N PHE A 278 7.35 0.57 14.41
CA PHE A 278 5.94 0.20 14.38
C PHE A 278 5.75 -1.28 14.07
N GLU A 279 4.76 -1.88 14.75
CA GLU A 279 4.47 -3.30 14.58
C GLU A 279 3.72 -3.62 13.29
N THR A 280 3.04 -2.63 12.68
CA THR A 280 2.08 -2.86 11.60
C THR A 280 2.69 -3.67 10.46
N PHE A 281 3.94 -3.38 10.09
CA PHE A 281 4.65 -3.99 8.97
C PHE A 281 5.86 -4.83 9.41
N LEU A 282 6.01 -5.11 10.71
CA LEU A 282 7.22 -5.73 11.26
C LEU A 282 7.26 -7.26 11.08
N PHE A 283 6.10 -7.91 10.92
CA PHE A 283 5.99 -9.37 10.91
C PHE A 283 5.28 -9.87 9.66
N ASP A 284 5.55 -11.13 9.28
CA ASP A 284 4.92 -11.78 8.14
C ASP A 284 3.50 -12.30 8.42
N CYS A 285 3.16 -12.53 9.69
CA CYS A 285 1.85 -13.03 10.06
C CYS A 285 1.43 -12.71 11.51
N GLU A 286 0.13 -12.85 11.79
CA GLU A 286 -0.45 -12.59 13.11
C GLU A 286 0.13 -13.51 14.20
N ARG A 287 0.45 -14.76 13.86
CA ARG A 287 1.05 -15.73 14.80
C ARG A 287 2.36 -15.19 15.38
N ASP A 288 3.26 -14.72 14.52
CA ASP A 288 4.60 -14.30 14.95
C ASP A 288 4.52 -13.01 15.78
N ARG A 289 3.58 -12.13 15.44
CA ARG A 289 3.23 -10.95 16.25
C ARG A 289 2.74 -11.33 17.66
N LYS A 290 1.87 -12.33 17.78
CA LYS A 290 1.39 -12.83 19.08
C LYS A 290 2.53 -13.42 19.91
N LEU A 291 3.38 -14.23 19.29
CA LEU A 291 4.55 -14.80 19.95
C LEU A 291 5.44 -13.71 20.53
N ALA A 292 5.82 -12.71 19.71
CA ALA A 292 6.67 -11.61 20.12
C ALA A 292 6.08 -10.75 21.25
N LYS A 293 4.75 -10.58 21.29
CA LYS A 293 4.04 -9.90 22.38
C LYS A 293 4.04 -10.71 23.68
N SER A 294 4.01 -12.03 23.57
CA SER A 294 3.94 -12.96 24.70
C SER A 294 5.30 -13.46 25.22
N GLU A 295 6.40 -12.97 24.65
CA GLU A 295 7.76 -13.38 25.02
C GLU A 295 8.02 -13.12 26.53
N PRO A 296 8.28 -14.16 27.35
CA PRO A 296 8.35 -14.01 28.81
C PRO A 296 9.46 -13.10 29.31
N ASN A 297 10.59 -13.08 28.58
CA ASN A 297 11.80 -12.39 29.01
C ASN A 297 11.89 -10.95 28.48
N ASN A 298 11.22 -10.65 27.37
CA ASN A 298 11.27 -9.34 26.74
C ASN A 298 10.05 -9.14 25.80
N PRO A 299 8.85 -8.89 26.35
CA PRO A 299 7.66 -8.70 25.54
C PRO A 299 7.78 -7.41 24.73
N LEU A 300 7.59 -7.49 23.41
CA LEU A 300 7.61 -6.30 22.57
C LEU A 300 6.37 -5.44 22.83
N THR A 301 6.59 -4.14 23.03
CA THR A 301 5.51 -3.15 23.03
C THR A 301 5.17 -2.82 21.58
N LEU A 302 4.02 -3.30 21.15
CA LEU A 302 3.60 -3.18 19.77
C LEU A 302 2.75 -1.93 19.58
N ARG A 303 3.26 -0.94 18.84
CA ARG A 303 2.54 0.29 18.48
C ARG A 303 2.19 0.32 17.00
N PRO A 304 0.92 0.59 16.63
CA PRO A 304 0.52 0.66 15.24
C PRO A 304 1.06 1.94 14.58
N VAL A 305 1.37 1.86 13.29
CA VAL A 305 1.77 3.02 12.46
C VAL A 305 0.69 4.10 12.38
N TRP A 306 -0.56 3.76 12.70
CA TRP A 306 -1.71 4.65 12.61
C TRP A 306 -1.73 5.76 13.66
N ASP A 307 -0.93 5.62 14.73
CA ASP A 307 -0.80 6.62 15.79
C ASP A 307 0.22 7.70 15.41
N TRP A 308 -0.13 8.49 14.39
CA TRP A 308 0.78 9.47 13.80
C TRP A 308 1.25 10.56 14.77
N GLY A 309 0.49 10.82 15.84
CA GLY A 309 0.87 11.80 16.87
C GLY A 309 2.13 11.40 17.65
N GLU A 310 2.51 10.13 17.63
CA GLU A 310 3.75 9.63 18.23
C GLU A 310 5.00 9.98 17.40
N GLN A 311 4.84 10.28 16.11
CA GLN A 311 5.95 10.63 15.21
C GLN A 311 5.93 12.08 14.74
N PHE A 312 4.75 12.65 14.61
CA PHE A 312 4.54 13.88 13.88
C PHE A 312 3.73 14.88 14.70
N SER A 313 4.04 16.16 14.51
CA SER A 313 3.25 17.23 15.11
C SER A 313 1.85 17.27 14.49
N ASP A 314 0.85 17.83 15.19
CA ASP A 314 -0.50 18.02 14.65
C ASP A 314 -0.50 18.79 13.31
N ARG A 315 0.47 19.70 13.13
CA ARG A 315 0.65 20.44 11.88
C ARG A 315 1.06 19.51 10.73
N ASP A 316 1.96 18.57 10.97
CA ASP A 316 2.41 17.63 9.94
C ASP A 316 1.32 16.59 9.65
N VAL A 317 0.64 16.10 10.68
CA VAL A 317 -0.53 15.21 10.56
C VAL A 317 -1.65 15.87 9.75
N SER A 318 -1.84 17.18 9.86
CA SER A 318 -2.83 17.90 9.04
C SER A 318 -2.59 17.78 7.53
N LEU A 319 -1.32 17.58 7.10
CA LEU A 319 -0.96 17.40 5.69
C LEU A 319 -1.43 16.07 5.12
N PHE A 320 -1.84 15.12 5.97
CA PHE A 320 -2.37 13.83 5.53
C PHE A 320 -3.80 13.91 5.03
N TYR A 321 -4.52 14.97 5.39
CA TYR A 321 -5.92 15.14 5.07
C TYR A 321 -6.10 16.07 3.88
N ASN A 322 -6.81 15.56 2.87
CA ASN A 322 -7.15 16.29 1.67
C ASN A 322 -8.32 17.24 1.95
N PRO A 323 -8.11 18.56 1.89
CA PRO A 323 -9.17 19.54 2.10
C PRO A 323 -10.16 19.65 0.92
N LEU A 324 -9.87 19.02 -0.23
CA LEU A 324 -10.79 18.92 -1.37
C LEU A 324 -11.69 17.68 -1.30
N TYR A 325 -11.55 16.85 -0.26
CA TYR A 325 -12.33 15.63 -0.11
C TYR A 325 -13.81 15.94 0.08
N CYS A 326 -14.63 15.40 -0.81
CA CYS A 326 -16.08 15.51 -0.80
C CYS A 326 -16.68 14.13 -0.47
N PRO A 327 -17.16 13.88 0.77
CA PRO A 327 -17.77 12.61 1.11
C PRO A 327 -19.07 12.42 0.29
N PRO A 328 -19.27 11.25 -0.33
CA PRO A 328 -20.45 11.03 -1.17
C PRO A 328 -21.72 10.86 -0.31
N THR A 329 -22.80 11.52 -0.71
CA THR A 329 -24.11 11.46 -0.02
C THR A 329 -24.83 10.13 -0.24
N GLN A 330 -24.55 9.45 -1.35
CA GLN A 330 -25.11 8.14 -1.72
C GLN A 330 -24.00 7.25 -2.26
N LEU A 331 -24.22 5.94 -2.30
CA LEU A 331 -23.25 5.01 -2.87
C LEU A 331 -23.06 5.30 -4.37
N PRO A 332 -21.90 5.81 -4.80
CA PRO A 332 -21.65 6.11 -6.21
C PRO A 332 -21.40 4.82 -7.00
N PRO A 333 -21.48 4.86 -8.34
CA PRO A 333 -20.93 3.78 -9.16
C PRO A 333 -19.42 3.64 -8.92
N PRO A 334 -18.82 2.50 -9.33
CA PRO A 334 -17.37 2.35 -9.27
C PRO A 334 -16.64 3.48 -10.00
N LEU A 335 -15.48 3.90 -9.48
CA LEU A 335 -14.69 4.95 -10.12
C LEU A 335 -14.33 4.56 -11.57
N PRO A 336 -14.55 5.45 -12.56
CA PRO A 336 -14.26 5.20 -13.96
C PRO A 336 -12.76 5.37 -14.25
N VAL A 337 -11.91 4.54 -13.64
CA VAL A 337 -10.45 4.66 -13.72
C VAL A 337 -9.94 4.46 -15.15
N GLU A 338 -9.04 5.34 -15.58
CA GLU A 338 -8.23 5.16 -16.78
C GLU A 338 -6.97 4.36 -16.43
N THR A 339 -6.82 3.19 -17.05
CA THR A 339 -5.77 2.22 -16.69
C THR A 339 -4.65 2.15 -17.71
N GLY A 340 -4.76 2.85 -18.84
CA GLY A 340 -3.70 2.91 -19.85
C GLY A 340 -2.44 3.59 -19.31
N VAL A 341 -1.26 3.12 -19.71
CA VAL A 341 0.03 3.69 -19.26
C VAL A 341 0.13 5.19 -19.58
N SER A 342 -0.49 5.64 -20.67
CA SER A 342 -0.55 7.06 -21.05
C SER A 342 -1.34 7.95 -20.09
N ALA A 343 -2.22 7.36 -19.27
CA ALA A 343 -2.98 8.07 -18.24
C ALA A 343 -2.27 8.06 -16.87
N LEU A 344 -1.19 7.29 -16.73
CA LEU A 344 -0.43 7.18 -15.48
C LEU A 344 0.72 8.18 -15.45
N GLN A 345 1.11 8.59 -14.24
CA GLN A 345 2.19 9.53 -14.00
C GLN A 345 3.27 8.90 -13.12
N VAL A 346 4.48 9.48 -13.11
CA VAL A 346 5.51 9.08 -12.14
C VAL A 346 5.24 9.79 -10.82
N TRP A 347 5.21 9.03 -9.73
CA TRP A 347 4.99 9.54 -8.38
C TRP A 347 6.21 10.34 -7.88
N SER A 348 6.25 11.61 -8.26
CA SER A 348 7.40 12.49 -8.04
C SER A 348 7.80 12.66 -6.57
N GLN A 349 6.85 12.81 -5.65
CA GLN A 349 7.16 12.95 -4.23
C GLN A 349 7.76 11.67 -3.64
N CYS A 350 7.37 10.49 -4.13
CA CYS A 350 7.96 9.23 -3.68
C CYS A 350 9.36 9.01 -4.28
N TYR A 351 9.49 9.15 -5.61
CA TYR A 351 10.68 8.71 -6.34
C TYR A 351 11.74 9.81 -6.54
N PHE A 352 11.34 11.06 -6.80
CA PHE A 352 12.27 12.13 -7.20
C PHE A 352 12.70 13.04 -6.06
N ARG A 353 12.06 12.98 -4.89
CA ARG A 353 12.40 13.84 -3.74
C ARG A 353 13.86 13.75 -3.28
N PHE A 354 14.58 12.71 -3.68
CA PHE A 354 15.99 12.49 -3.36
C PHE A 354 16.96 13.14 -4.35
N ILE A 355 16.47 13.64 -5.48
CA ILE A 355 17.27 14.26 -6.54
C ILE A 355 17.23 15.78 -6.36
N PRO A 356 18.29 16.41 -5.81
CA PRO A 356 18.26 17.85 -5.52
C PRO A 356 18.08 18.70 -6.78
N SER A 357 18.62 18.24 -7.91
CA SER A 357 18.49 18.91 -9.21
C SER A 357 17.04 19.01 -9.72
N MET A 358 16.12 18.20 -9.19
CA MET A 358 14.69 18.23 -9.55
C MET A 358 13.85 19.08 -8.60
N GLU A 359 14.44 19.61 -7.53
CA GLU A 359 13.71 20.47 -6.60
C GLU A 359 13.51 21.87 -7.20
N ILE A 360 12.26 22.25 -7.39
CA ILE A 360 11.88 23.60 -7.81
C ILE A 360 11.65 24.42 -6.54
N ILE A 361 12.63 25.23 -6.18
CA ILE A 361 12.59 26.09 -4.99
C ILE A 361 11.50 27.16 -5.17
N GLY A 362 10.52 27.18 -4.26
CA GLY A 362 9.40 28.12 -4.31
C GLY A 362 8.46 27.89 -5.50
N GLY A 363 8.35 26.65 -5.98
CA GLY A 363 7.56 26.30 -7.15
C GLY A 363 7.01 24.86 -7.11
N GLY A 364 6.50 24.40 -8.25
CA GLY A 364 5.87 23.08 -8.39
C GLY A 364 4.41 23.02 -7.95
N LYS A 365 3.81 21.82 -8.05
CA LYS A 365 2.39 21.58 -7.71
C LYS A 365 2.00 22.06 -6.29
N PRO A 366 2.80 21.82 -5.22
CA PRO A 366 2.46 22.29 -3.88
C PRO A 366 2.37 23.81 -3.76
N GLN A 367 3.30 24.54 -4.40
CA GLN A 367 3.28 26.01 -4.41
C GLN A 367 2.06 26.53 -5.17
N VAL A 368 1.71 25.90 -6.29
CA VAL A 368 0.51 26.26 -7.07
C VAL A 368 -0.75 26.03 -6.24
N ASP A 369 -0.89 24.87 -5.60
CA ASP A 369 -2.02 24.56 -4.73
C ASP A 369 -2.14 25.55 -3.56
N LEU A 370 -1.03 25.85 -2.87
CA LEU A 370 -1.00 26.86 -1.80
C LEU A 370 -1.46 28.23 -2.31
N SER A 371 -0.98 28.64 -3.48
CA SER A 371 -1.35 29.92 -4.09
C SER A 371 -2.83 29.97 -4.46
N CYS A 372 -3.37 28.89 -5.05
CA CYS A 372 -4.78 28.75 -5.37
C CYS A 372 -5.66 28.85 -4.12
N ARG A 373 -5.29 28.18 -3.03
CA ARG A 373 -6.04 28.24 -1.75
C ARG A 373 -6.08 29.66 -1.18
N LEU A 374 -4.96 30.36 -1.22
CA LEU A 374 -4.88 31.74 -0.74
C LEU A 374 -5.74 32.67 -1.60
N LEU A 375 -5.74 32.50 -2.92
CA LEU A 375 -6.61 33.26 -3.82
C LEU A 375 -8.10 32.99 -3.51
N VAL A 376 -8.50 31.73 -3.35
CA VAL A 376 -9.88 31.36 -2.98
C VAL A 376 -10.28 31.98 -1.64
N SER A 377 -9.41 31.92 -0.63
CA SER A 377 -9.67 32.54 0.68
C SER A 377 -9.81 34.06 0.59
N GLN A 378 -9.02 34.73 -0.27
CA GLN A 378 -9.12 36.16 -0.50
C GLN A 378 -10.42 36.54 -1.21
N LEU A 379 -10.85 35.75 -2.21
CA LEU A 379 -12.12 35.94 -2.91
C LEU A 379 -13.30 35.83 -1.95
N ASP A 380 -13.36 34.77 -1.13
CA ASP A 380 -14.43 34.58 -0.13
C ASP A 380 -14.44 35.72 0.90
N ARG A 381 -13.27 36.21 1.32
CA ARG A 381 -13.19 37.40 2.20
C ARG A 381 -13.76 38.65 1.54
N LEU A 382 -13.39 38.92 0.29
CA LEU A 382 -13.86 40.08 -0.48
C LEU A 382 -15.36 40.00 -0.75
N GLU A 383 -15.89 38.81 -1.08
CA GLU A 383 -17.32 38.59 -1.26
C GLU A 383 -18.10 38.88 0.03
N ARG A 384 -17.57 38.43 1.19
CA ARG A 384 -18.15 38.77 2.50
C ARG A 384 -18.09 40.28 2.78
N GLU A 385 -16.98 40.95 2.48
CA GLU A 385 -16.86 42.41 2.62
C GLU A 385 -17.84 43.17 1.70
N MET A 386 -18.08 42.68 0.48
CA MET A 386 -19.07 43.26 -0.44
C MET A 386 -20.52 43.06 0.02
N GLN A 387 -20.82 41.92 0.66
CA GLN A 387 -22.16 41.64 1.21
C GLN A 387 -22.45 42.44 2.49
N TYR A 388 -21.42 42.76 3.28
CA TYR A 388 -21.52 43.56 4.50
C TYR A 388 -20.87 44.94 4.31
N SER A 389 -21.49 45.83 3.53
CA SER A 389 -21.04 47.22 3.42
C SER A 389 -21.55 48.06 4.61
N PRO A 390 -20.71 48.56 5.54
CA PRO A 390 -21.13 49.57 6.50
C PRO A 390 -21.08 50.98 5.84
N PRO A 391 -21.79 52.00 6.38
CA PRO A 391 -21.72 53.35 5.84
C PRO A 391 -20.28 53.91 5.95
N PRO A 392 -19.92 54.91 5.11
CA PRO A 392 -18.53 55.33 4.94
C PRO A 392 -18.05 56.07 6.18
N GLN A 393 -17.40 55.37 7.10
CA GLN A 393 -16.48 55.98 8.05
C GLN A 393 -15.06 55.66 7.62
N ALA A 394 -14.33 56.73 7.30
CA ALA A 394 -12.95 56.74 6.91
C ALA A 394 -12.07 56.25 8.07
N SER A 395 -11.70 54.98 8.02
CA SER A 395 -10.46 54.49 8.63
C SER A 395 -9.81 53.55 7.61
N PRO A 396 -8.51 53.69 7.33
CA PRO A 396 -7.84 52.80 6.39
C PRO A 396 -7.89 51.38 6.95
N SER A 397 -8.70 50.52 6.33
CA SER A 397 -8.68 49.08 6.57
C SER A 397 -7.25 48.57 6.43
N PRO A 398 -6.80 47.59 7.22
CA PRO A 398 -5.47 46.99 7.10
C PRO A 398 -5.38 46.14 5.81
N LEU A 399 -5.44 46.80 4.66
CA LEU A 399 -5.27 46.25 3.32
C LEU A 399 -3.79 46.14 2.91
N SER A 400 -2.85 46.44 3.82
CA SER A 400 -1.42 46.52 3.52
C SER A 400 -0.58 45.34 3.98
N GLN A 401 -1.13 44.39 4.74
CA GLN A 401 -0.43 43.15 5.07
C GLN A 401 -1.00 42.01 4.24
N GLN A 402 -0.60 41.94 2.98
CA GLN A 402 -0.75 40.70 2.22
C GLN A 402 0.03 39.61 2.97
N PRO A 403 -0.59 38.46 3.32
CA PRO A 403 0.17 37.36 3.87
C PRO A 403 1.21 36.97 2.83
N THR A 404 2.49 37.17 3.13
CA THR A 404 3.57 36.71 2.28
C THR A 404 3.44 35.20 2.16
N VAL A 405 3.14 34.73 0.95
CA VAL A 405 3.00 33.29 0.67
C VAL A 405 4.33 32.63 1.03
N ALA A 406 4.32 31.73 2.00
CA ALA A 406 5.50 30.94 2.32
C ALA A 406 5.93 30.19 1.06
N ARG A 407 7.16 30.43 0.60
CA ARG A 407 7.70 29.71 -0.56
C ARG A 407 7.99 28.28 -0.14
N VAL A 408 7.26 27.33 -0.74
CA VAL A 408 7.47 25.91 -0.55
C VAL A 408 8.11 25.31 -1.80
N GLY A 409 8.99 24.32 -1.63
CA GLY A 409 9.59 23.62 -2.75
C GLY A 409 8.64 22.59 -3.37
N SER A 410 8.99 22.11 -4.57
CA SER A 410 8.17 21.14 -5.31
C SER A 410 7.97 19.81 -4.61
N PHE A 411 8.84 19.45 -3.66
CA PHE A 411 8.74 18.22 -2.88
C PHE A 411 8.16 18.42 -1.48
N PHE A 412 7.59 19.59 -1.17
CA PHE A 412 6.94 19.86 0.10
C PHE A 412 5.97 18.72 0.49
N PRO A 413 5.98 18.25 1.75
CA PRO A 413 6.78 18.73 2.89
C PRO A 413 8.21 18.18 2.98
N PHE A 414 8.64 17.33 2.05
CA PHE A 414 9.96 16.68 2.00
C PHE A 414 11.05 17.53 1.31
N SER A 415 10.79 18.83 1.12
CA SER A 415 11.76 19.77 0.54
C SER A 415 12.93 20.03 1.49
N ARG A 416 14.15 20.15 0.95
CA ARG A 416 15.34 20.52 1.74
C ARG A 416 15.33 22.03 1.99
N ARG A 417 15.03 22.47 3.22
CA ARG A 417 15.11 23.91 3.55
C ARG A 417 16.57 24.33 3.69
N ALA A 418 16.95 25.44 3.04
CA ALA A 418 18.29 26.00 3.12
C ALA A 418 18.60 26.73 4.45
N ASP A 419 17.60 27.05 5.28
CA ASP A 419 17.72 28.09 6.33
C ASP A 419 17.17 27.70 7.71
N SER A 420 17.08 26.40 8.04
CA SER A 420 16.73 25.97 9.41
C SER A 420 17.79 25.03 9.96
N GLY A 421 18.20 25.24 11.22
CA GLY A 421 19.05 24.35 12.01
C GLY A 421 18.46 22.93 12.17
N PRO A 422 18.90 22.13 13.15
CA PRO A 422 18.84 20.65 13.14
C PRO A 422 17.45 20.00 13.08
N VAL A 423 16.37 20.78 13.00
CA VAL A 423 15.01 20.31 12.71
C VAL A 423 14.87 20.13 11.20
N ALA A 424 15.60 19.14 10.64
CA ALA A 424 15.13 18.49 9.42
C ALA A 424 13.67 18.07 9.68
N ALA A 425 12.75 18.37 8.76
CA ALA A 425 11.35 17.98 8.91
C ALA A 425 11.30 16.52 9.37
N ALA A 426 10.56 16.18 10.44
CA ALA A 426 10.54 14.81 10.97
C ALA A 426 10.22 13.77 9.87
N LEU A 427 9.49 14.19 8.83
CA LEU A 427 9.18 13.47 7.61
C LEU A 427 10.40 13.13 6.70
N LEU A 428 11.54 13.80 6.87
CA LEU A 428 12.81 13.52 6.17
C LEU A 428 13.66 12.46 6.86
N VAL A 429 13.50 12.26 8.18
CA VAL A 429 14.37 11.36 8.97
C VAL A 429 14.10 9.87 8.64
N SER A 430 12.93 9.56 8.08
CA SER A 430 12.52 8.19 7.70
C SER A 430 13.07 7.69 6.35
N SER A 431 13.96 8.44 5.70
CA SER A 431 14.29 8.32 4.27
C SER A 431 15.35 7.29 3.87
N LEU A 432 15.72 6.35 4.75
CA LEU A 432 16.84 5.43 4.53
C LEU A 432 16.61 4.34 3.44
N SER A 433 15.40 4.21 2.90
CA SER A 433 14.99 3.06 2.07
C SER A 433 15.43 3.12 0.60
N LEU A 434 15.78 4.28 0.06
CA LEU A 434 16.24 4.42 -1.34
C LEU A 434 17.76 4.60 -1.47
N ASN A 435 18.47 4.80 -0.35
CA ASN A 435 19.91 5.14 -0.32
C ASN A 435 20.71 4.18 0.57
N THR A 436 20.82 2.91 0.20
CA THR A 436 21.85 2.04 0.79
C THR A 436 23.26 2.32 0.23
N SER A 437 23.39 3.16 -0.81
CA SER A 437 24.67 3.52 -1.43
C SER A 437 25.21 4.92 -1.09
N PHE A 438 24.38 5.86 -0.60
CA PHE A 438 24.83 7.25 -0.37
C PHE A 438 25.22 7.59 1.08
N GLN A 439 25.02 6.68 2.04
CA GLN A 439 25.34 6.93 3.46
C GLN A 439 26.50 6.09 4.02
N SER A 440 27.29 5.44 3.17
CA SER A 440 28.39 4.58 3.65
C SER A 440 29.71 5.31 3.93
N THR A 441 29.82 6.64 3.83
CA THR A 441 31.09 7.32 4.17
C THR A 441 31.02 8.70 4.80
N GLU A 442 30.04 9.57 4.55
CA GLU A 442 30.05 10.93 5.12
C GLU A 442 29.25 11.09 6.43
N GLY A 443 28.13 10.39 6.62
CA GLY A 443 27.26 10.55 7.81
C GLY A 443 27.79 9.92 9.10
N MET A 444 28.74 8.97 9.01
CA MET A 444 29.37 8.34 10.18
C MET A 444 30.56 9.13 10.74
N LEU A 445 31.13 10.07 9.98
CA LEU A 445 32.30 10.83 10.41
C LEU A 445 31.93 11.99 11.35
N ASP A 446 30.76 12.60 11.17
CA ASP A 446 30.33 13.72 12.02
C ASP A 446 29.77 13.26 13.39
N SER A 447 29.31 12.01 13.50
CA SER A 447 28.81 11.44 14.77
C SER A 447 29.92 10.86 15.67
N GLN A 448 31.11 10.58 15.13
CA GLN A 448 32.29 10.20 15.93
C GLN A 448 33.15 11.41 16.35
N SER A 449 32.91 12.58 15.77
CA SER A 449 33.70 13.80 16.03
C SER A 449 33.27 14.57 17.29
N ILE A 450 32.14 14.19 17.92
CA ILE A 450 31.59 14.86 19.11
C ILE A 450 32.07 14.20 20.43
N LEU A 451 32.79 13.07 20.37
CA LEU A 451 33.23 12.35 21.57
C LEU A 451 34.70 12.52 21.95
N ASN A 452 35.47 13.35 21.25
CA ASN A 452 36.88 13.62 21.59
C ASN A 452 37.15 15.14 21.65
N ALA A 453 36.77 15.76 22.75
CA ALA A 453 37.41 17.00 23.21
C ALA A 453 38.20 16.67 24.48
N PRO A 454 39.54 16.85 24.52
CA PRO A 454 40.28 16.78 25.77
C PRO A 454 40.10 18.09 26.57
N ASP A 455 40.16 17.95 27.89
CA ASP A 455 40.06 19.01 28.92
C ASP A 455 40.94 20.25 28.69
#